data_AF-A0A2G9TZI8-F1
#
_entry.id   AF-A0A2G9TZI8-F1
#
_cell.length_a   1.000
_cell.length_b   1.000
_cell.length_c   1.000
_cell.angle_alpha   90.00
_cell.angle_beta   90.00
_cell.angle_gamma   90.00
#
_symmetry.space_group_name_H-M   'P 1'
#
loop_
_entity.id
_entity.type
_entity.pdbx_description
1 polymer ?
#
loop_
_entity_poly.entity_id
_entity_poly.type
_entity_poly.pdbx_seq_one_letter_code
_entity_poly.pdbx_strand_id
1 'polypeptide(L)'
;MRVVDVASRKDISLEDSHGKMHYGIRQSSLETVLPRLEKSRVMIVRGKHKGLTATMEEKDKRRCLVVARLLRSNEIVTVDFDDVCQHQSRDEDDDDY
;
A
#
# COMPACT_ATOMS: atom_id res chain seq x y z
N MET A 1 8.79 -8.53 -3.67
CA MET A 1 9.26 -7.42 -2.83
C MET A 1 8.09 -6.94 -2.01
N ARG A 2 8.19 -7.10 -0.70
CA ARG A 2 7.21 -6.66 0.30
C ARG A 2 7.96 -5.81 1.32
N VAL A 3 7.37 -4.70 1.74
CA VAL A 3 7.88 -3.93 2.89
C VAL A 3 7.51 -4.68 4.17
N VAL A 4 8.52 -5.04 4.96
CA VAL A 4 8.34 -5.76 6.22
C VAL A 4 8.48 -4.82 7.41
N ASP A 5 9.45 -3.89 7.35
CA ASP A 5 9.68 -2.89 8.40
C ASP A 5 10.24 -1.57 7.85
N VAL A 6 9.97 -0.47 8.53
CA VAL A 6 10.41 0.90 8.20
C VAL A 6 10.91 1.59 9.47
N ALA A 7 12.20 1.41 9.78
CA ALA A 7 12.84 2.09 10.91
C ALA A 7 13.10 3.57 10.62
N SER A 8 13.47 3.91 9.37
CA SER A 8 13.64 5.29 8.92
C SER A 8 13.53 5.41 7.40
N ARG A 9 13.57 6.65 6.86
CA ARG A 9 13.64 6.86 5.41
C ARG A 9 14.89 6.29 4.74
N LYS A 10 15.92 5.97 5.51
CA LYS A 10 17.20 5.42 5.02
C LYS A 10 17.38 3.95 5.37
N ASP A 11 16.43 3.37 6.11
CA ASP A 11 16.52 2.01 6.61
C ASP A 11 15.15 1.34 6.56
N ILE A 12 14.91 0.66 5.44
CA ILE A 12 13.72 -0.12 5.15
C ILE A 12 14.14 -1.57 4.94
N SER A 13 13.39 -2.47 5.56
CA SER A 13 13.55 -3.92 5.41
C SER A 13 12.53 -4.45 4.42
N LEU A 14 13.01 -5.15 3.39
CA LEU A 14 12.18 -5.77 2.36
C LEU A 14 12.37 -7.28 2.33
N GLU A 15 11.32 -8.00 1.99
CA GLU A 15 11.38 -9.42 1.65
C GLU A 15 11.12 -9.61 0.15
N ASP A 16 11.98 -10.34 -0.54
CA ASP A 16 11.75 -10.71 -1.93
C ASP A 16 10.87 -11.96 -2.09
N SER A 17 10.53 -12.33 -3.33
CA SER A 17 9.66 -13.48 -3.59
C SER A 17 10.25 -14.84 -3.20
N HIS A 18 11.55 -14.91 -2.90
CA HIS A 18 12.23 -16.11 -2.44
C HIS A 18 12.37 -16.14 -0.91
N GLY A 19 11.75 -15.20 -0.19
CA GLY A 19 11.87 -15.06 1.27
C GLY A 19 13.21 -14.48 1.73
N LYS A 20 14.02 -13.94 0.82
CA LYS A 20 15.28 -13.30 1.21
C LYS A 20 15.03 -11.87 1.70
N MET A 21 15.62 -11.55 2.85
CA MET A 21 15.58 -10.22 3.45
C MET A 21 16.65 -9.28 2.87
N HIS A 22 16.25 -8.04 2.61
CA HIS A 22 17.10 -6.93 2.15
C HIS A 22 16.94 -5.77 3.12
N TYR A 23 18.05 -5.27 3.67
CA TYR A 23 18.08 -4.25 4.72
C TYR A 23 18.75 -2.95 4.27
N GLY A 24 18.57 -1.86 5.00
CA GLY A 24 19.24 -0.58 4.70
C GLY A 24 18.77 0.05 3.39
N ILE A 25 17.58 -0.33 2.91
CA ILE A 25 17.04 0.20 1.66
C ILE A 25 16.52 1.62 1.89
N ARG A 26 16.93 2.55 1.02
CA ARG A 26 16.45 3.92 1.08
C ARG A 26 15.05 4.01 0.49
N GLN A 27 14.19 4.81 1.11
CA GLN A 27 12.86 5.08 0.58
C GLN A 27 12.90 5.63 -0.85
N SER A 28 13.91 6.44 -1.18
CA SER A 28 14.11 7.01 -2.52
C SER A 28 14.43 5.98 -3.61
N SER A 29 14.70 4.73 -3.24
CA SER A 29 14.95 3.62 -4.15
C SER A 29 13.71 2.75 -4.38
N LEU A 30 12.57 3.13 -3.79
CA LEU A 30 11.32 2.37 -3.85
C LEU A 30 10.24 3.17 -4.56
N GLU A 31 9.39 2.44 -5.27
CA GLU A 31 8.22 2.94 -5.97
C GLU A 31 6.98 2.21 -5.44
N THR A 32 5.84 2.90 -5.36
CA THR A 32 4.60 2.23 -4.99
C THR A 32 4.17 1.30 -6.11
N VAL A 33 3.52 0.19 -5.74
CA VAL A 33 2.88 -0.70 -6.71
C VAL A 33 1.39 -0.69 -6.48
N LEU A 34 0.63 -0.48 -7.55
CA LEU A 34 -0.82 -0.61 -7.52
C LEU A 34 -1.24 -2.01 -7.97
N PRO A 35 -2.26 -2.59 -7.32
CA PRO A 35 -2.78 -3.88 -7.74
C PRO A 35 -3.30 -3.83 -9.18
N ARG A 36 -3.23 -4.98 -9.86
CA ARG A 36 -3.70 -5.12 -11.24
C ARG A 36 -5.20 -5.36 -11.33
N LEU A 37 -5.77 -6.02 -10.33
CA LEU A 37 -7.18 -6.36 -10.26
C LEU A 37 -7.96 -5.24 -9.58
N GLU A 38 -9.11 -4.89 -10.13
CA GLU A 38 -10.09 -4.05 -9.45
C GLU A 38 -10.56 -4.72 -8.16
N LYS A 39 -11.09 -3.92 -7.21
CA LYS A 39 -11.52 -4.39 -5.88
C LYS A 39 -10.42 -5.01 -5.02
N SER A 40 -9.16 -4.86 -5.39
CA SER A 40 -8.02 -5.27 -4.55
C SER A 40 -7.83 -4.35 -3.36
N ARG A 41 -7.30 -4.89 -2.25
CA ARG A 41 -6.91 -4.12 -1.07
C ARG A 41 -5.69 -3.25 -1.35
N VAL A 42 -5.74 -2.02 -0.87
CA VAL A 42 -4.66 -1.04 -0.91
C VAL A 42 -4.50 -0.37 0.45
N MET A 43 -3.34 0.23 0.68
CA MET A 43 -3.03 1.03 1.86
C MET A 43 -2.58 2.41 1.43
N ILE A 44 -3.13 3.44 2.07
CA ILE A 44 -2.72 4.83 1.84
C ILE A 44 -1.46 5.08 2.67
N VAL A 45 -0.37 5.50 2.03
CA VAL A 45 0.96 5.64 2.68
C VAL A 45 1.35 7.09 2.96
N ARG A 46 0.59 8.06 2.44
CA ARG A 46 0.83 9.51 2.59
C ARG A 46 -0.49 10.29 2.68
N GLY A 47 -0.39 11.56 3.10
CA GLY A 47 -1.55 12.46 3.21
C GLY A 47 -2.46 12.21 4.42
N LYS A 48 -3.66 12.79 4.38
CA LYS A 48 -4.65 12.82 5.48
C LYS A 48 -5.10 11.42 5.92
N HIS A 49 -5.18 10.48 5.00
CA HIS A 49 -5.70 9.12 5.23
C HIS A 49 -4.57 8.08 5.40
N LYS A 50 -3.33 8.52 5.67
CA LYS A 50 -2.17 7.63 5.84
C LYS A 50 -2.45 6.55 6.90
N GLY A 51 -2.04 5.32 6.58
CA GLY A 51 -2.19 4.14 7.43
C GLY A 51 -3.58 3.48 7.34
N LEU A 52 -4.52 4.07 6.61
CA LEU A 52 -5.83 3.46 6.39
C LEU A 52 -5.77 2.48 5.21
N THR A 53 -6.44 1.34 5.39
CA THR A 53 -6.69 0.35 4.35
C THR A 53 -7.99 0.66 3.60
N ALA A 54 -7.99 0.35 2.31
CA ALA A 54 -9.10 0.63 1.42
C ALA A 54 -9.23 -0.44 0.33
N THR A 55 -10.40 -0.50 -0.29
CA THR A 55 -10.63 -1.27 -1.52
C THR A 55 -10.52 -0.34 -2.70
N MET A 56 -9.72 -0.70 -3.71
CA MET A 56 -9.62 0.05 -4.95
C MET A 56 -10.90 -0.12 -5.78
N GLU A 57 -11.61 0.97 -6.02
CA GLU A 57 -12.86 1.00 -6.79
C GLU A 57 -12.59 1.26 -8.27
N GLU A 58 -11.71 2.21 -8.56
CA GLU A 58 -11.35 2.62 -9.92
C GLU A 58 -9.90 3.10 -10.00
N LYS A 59 -9.28 2.95 -11.17
CA LYS A 59 -7.93 3.43 -11.46
C LYS A 59 -7.91 4.29 -12.73
N ASP A 60 -7.71 5.59 -12.57
CA ASP A 60 -7.48 6.51 -13.68
C ASP A 60 -5.98 6.59 -13.99
N LYS A 61 -5.56 5.82 -14.99
CA LYS A 61 -4.16 5.80 -15.46
C LYS A 61 -3.73 7.09 -16.17
N ARG A 62 -4.66 7.89 -16.68
CA ARG A 62 -4.33 9.15 -17.40
C ARG A 62 -3.98 10.24 -16.40
N ARG A 63 -4.65 10.26 -15.26
CA ARG A 63 -4.47 11.24 -14.18
C ARG A 63 -3.61 10.73 -13.03
N CYS A 64 -3.22 9.46 -13.04
CA CYS A 64 -2.49 8.80 -11.95
C CYS A 64 -3.27 8.85 -10.63
N LEU A 65 -4.59 8.64 -10.68
CA LEU A 65 -5.47 8.69 -9.51
C LEU A 65 -6.17 7.35 -9.26
N VAL A 66 -6.32 7.01 -7.99
CA VAL A 66 -7.11 5.87 -7.52
C VAL A 66 -8.31 6.38 -6.76
N VAL A 67 -9.50 5.90 -7.13
CA VAL A 67 -10.70 6.00 -6.29
C VAL A 67 -10.72 4.78 -5.39
N ALA A 68 -10.76 5.00 -4.08
CA ALA A 68 -10.72 3.93 -3.09
C ALA A 68 -11.79 4.12 -2.02
N ARG A 69 -12.36 3.02 -1.55
CA ARG A 69 -13.30 2.99 -0.42
C ARG A 69 -12.57 2.57 0.85
N LEU A 70 -12.50 3.46 1.83
CA LEU A 70 -11.88 3.16 3.13
C LEU A 70 -12.62 2.02 3.83
N LEU A 71 -11.90 1.00 4.32
CA LEU A 71 -12.53 -0.17 4.93
C LEU A 71 -13.23 0.15 6.26
N ARG A 72 -12.66 1.06 7.07
CA ARG A 72 -13.22 1.42 8.39
C ARG A 72 -14.45 2.32 8.33
N SER A 73 -14.51 3.25 7.38
CA SER A 73 -15.56 4.29 7.35
C SER A 73 -16.50 4.17 6.15
N ASN A 74 -16.21 3.31 5.17
CA ASN A 74 -16.87 3.26 3.87
C ASN A 74 -16.82 4.58 3.06
N GLU A 75 -16.03 5.57 3.49
CA GLU A 75 -15.82 6.82 2.77
C GLU A 75 -15.09 6.57 1.44
N ILE A 76 -15.52 7.26 0.38
CA ILE A 76 -14.84 7.26 -0.92
C ILE A 76 -13.82 8.39 -0.95
N VAL A 77 -12.57 8.04 -1.22
CA VAL A 77 -11.47 8.99 -1.35
C VAL A 77 -10.81 8.84 -2.72
N THR A 78 -10.24 9.93 -3.21
CA THR A 78 -9.39 9.94 -4.41
C THR A 78 -7.96 10.26 -3.98
N VAL A 79 -7.01 9.41 -4.35
CA VAL A 79 -5.59 9.52 -3.95
C VAL A 79 -4.69 9.35 -5.17
N ASP A 80 -3.50 9.93 -5.11
CA ASP A 80 -2.47 9.79 -6.13
C ASP A 80 -1.81 8.40 -6.08
N PHE A 81 -1.35 7.88 -7.22
CA PHE A 81 -0.63 6.59 -7.30
C PHE A 81 0.56 6.52 -6.34
N ASP A 82 1.29 7.62 -6.13
CA ASP A 82 2.47 7.65 -5.25
C ASP A 82 2.09 7.62 -3.76
N ASP A 83 0.83 7.88 -3.44
CA ASP A 83 0.31 7.96 -2.08
C ASP A 83 -0.46 6.69 -1.66
N VAL A 84 -0.54 5.69 -2.54
CA VAL A 84 -1.23 4.41 -2.29
C VAL A 84 -0.43 3.22 -2.81
N CYS A 85 -0.43 2.12 -2.06
CA CYS A 85 0.23 0.88 -2.48
C CYS A 85 -0.68 -0.34 -2.29
N GLN A 86 -0.37 -1.42 -3.00
CA GLN A 86 -1.00 -2.71 -2.79
C GLN A 86 -0.79 -3.17 -1.36
N HIS A 87 -1.88 -3.56 -0.71
CA HIS A 87 -1.83 -4.13 0.63
C HIS A 87 -2.00 -5.64 0.53
N GLN A 88 -0.97 -6.38 0.91
CA GLN A 88 -1.04 -7.83 1.09
C GLN A 88 -1.37 -8.08 2.55
N SER A 89 -2.56 -8.63 2.81
CA SER A 89 -2.88 -9.18 4.12
C SER A 89 -1.80 -10.21 4.46
N ARG A 90 -1.24 -10.18 5.67
CA ARG A 90 -0.69 -11.43 6.19
C ARG A 90 -1.89 -12.35 6.40
N ASP A 91 -1.73 -13.66 6.23
CA ASP A 91 -2.76 -14.64 6.60
C ASP A 91 -3.01 -14.66 8.14
N GLU A 92 -2.69 -13.57 8.85
CA GLU A 92 -2.82 -13.33 10.29
C GLU A 92 -3.50 -11.97 10.60
N ASP A 93 -4.15 -11.32 9.63
CA ASP A 93 -5.13 -10.25 9.93
C ASP A 93 -6.54 -10.86 9.93
N ASP A 94 -6.68 -11.94 10.71
CA ASP A 94 -7.95 -12.41 11.27
C ASP A 94 -8.13 -11.64 12.59
N ASP A 95 -8.27 -10.31 12.49
CA ASP A 95 -8.89 -9.53 13.57
C ASP A 95 -10.39 -9.83 13.49
N ASP A 96 -10.71 -10.97 14.10
CA ASP A 96 -12.01 -11.45 14.52
C ASP A 96 -12.73 -10.33 15.31
N TYR A 97 -13.92 -9.93 14.81
CA TYR A 97 -15.02 -9.17 15.45
C TYR A 97 -14.76 -7.81 16.13
#